data_AF-A0A964KDD7-F1
#
_entry.id   AF-A0A964KDD7-F1
#
_cell.length_a   1.000
_cell.length_b   1.000
_cell.length_c   1.000
_cell.angle_alpha   90.00
_cell.angle_beta   90.00
_cell.angle_gamma   90.00
#
_symmetry.space_group_name_H-M   'P 1'
#
loop_
_entity.id
_entity.type
_entity.pdbx_description
1 polymer ?
#
loop_
_entity_poly.entity_id
_entity_poly.type
_entity_poly.pdbx_seq_one_letter_code
_entity_poly.pdbx_strand_id
1 'polypeptide(L)'
;MEALVFLDVEEGPNQPLSLQLVFSALEPERQVLKVRTYDRGDTSGTWHDVVAWNNAGTWASATGVKVEDSGQAFAYLVYGGDAGVRLRPAGSADWAIAAPGQWGESHLLLTEDQDIEWA
;
A
#
# COMPACT_ATOMS: atom_id res chain seq x y z
N MET A 1 8.43 -2.58 -23.29
CA MET A 1 7.64 -1.36 -23.07
C MET A 1 7.51 -1.24 -21.58
N GLU A 2 8.01 -0.15 -21.00
CA GLU A 2 7.75 0.19 -19.60
C GLU A 2 6.28 0.59 -19.49
N ALA A 3 5.57 0.02 -18.50
CA ALA A 3 4.20 0.40 -18.21
C ALA A 3 4.20 1.56 -17.21
N LEU A 4 3.21 2.44 -17.28
CA LEU A 4 3.05 3.54 -16.32
C LEU A 4 1.94 3.19 -15.33
N VAL A 5 2.20 3.48 -14.06
CA VAL A 5 1.23 3.34 -12.98
C VAL A 5 0.85 4.74 -12.53
N PHE A 6 -0.45 5.06 -12.61
CA PHE A 6 -1.00 6.35 -12.21
C PHE A 6 -1.68 6.19 -10.86
N LEU A 7 -1.21 6.94 -9.87
CA LEU A 7 -1.86 7.06 -8.58
C LEU A 7 -2.64 8.36 -8.58
N ASP A 8 -3.94 8.24 -8.34
CA ASP A 8 -4.84 9.35 -8.10
C ASP A 8 -5.59 9.04 -6.81
N VAL A 9 -5.13 9.66 -5.73
CA VAL A 9 -5.67 9.44 -4.38
C VAL A 9 -6.36 10.71 -3.94
N GLU A 10 -7.60 10.60 -3.52
CA GLU A 10 -8.41 11.67 -2.96
C GLU A 10 -8.24 11.72 -1.44
N GLU A 11 -8.30 12.93 -0.88
CA GLU A 11 -8.43 13.12 0.56
C GLU A 11 -9.72 12.47 1.10
N GLY A 12 -9.66 11.95 2.32
CA GLY A 12 -10.82 11.36 2.94
C GLY A 12 -10.55 10.77 4.32
N PRO A 13 -11.52 10.03 4.87
CA PRO A 13 -11.40 9.45 6.21
C PRO A 13 -10.28 8.41 6.34
N ASN A 14 -9.82 7.82 5.24
CA ASN A 14 -8.71 6.86 5.25
C ASN A 14 -7.36 7.57 5.38
N GLN A 15 -7.15 8.64 4.61
CA GLN A 15 -5.92 9.42 4.58
C GLN A 15 -6.22 10.88 4.17
N PRO A 16 -5.62 11.90 4.80
CA PRO A 16 -6.11 13.27 4.72
C PRO A 16 -5.56 14.12 3.56
N LEU A 17 -4.83 13.55 2.60
CA LEU A 17 -4.13 14.33 1.56
C LEU A 17 -4.43 13.82 0.16
N SER A 18 -4.92 14.68 -0.74
CA SER A 18 -4.97 14.31 -2.15
C SER A 18 -3.55 14.23 -2.73
N LEU A 19 -3.31 13.22 -3.57
CA LEU A 19 -2.00 12.94 -4.15
C LEU A 19 -2.15 12.39 -5.56
N GLN A 20 -1.36 12.95 -6.49
CA GLN A 20 -1.24 12.44 -7.85
C GLN A 20 0.22 12.15 -8.16
N LEU A 21 0.52 10.89 -8.47
CA LEU A 21 1.88 10.42 -8.79
C LEU A 21 1.86 9.51 -10.00
N VAL A 22 2.99 9.43 -10.69
CA VAL A 22 3.20 8.51 -11.81
C VAL A 22 4.50 7.77 -11.58
N PHE A 23 4.45 6.45 -11.73
CA PHE A 23 5.61 5.57 -11.61
C PHE A 23 5.84 4.79 -12.90
N SER A 24 7.11 4.51 -13.20
CA SER A 24 7.50 3.56 -14.26
C SER A 24 7.55 2.15 -13.67
N ALA A 25 6.64 1.28 -14.09
CA ALA A 25 6.63 -0.12 -13.69
C ALA A 25 7.69 -0.93 -14.46
N LEU A 26 8.46 -1.69 -13.68
CA LEU A 26 9.53 -2.57 -14.14
C LEU A 26 9.05 -4.02 -14.35
N GLU A 27 7.92 -4.38 -13.73
CA GLU A 27 7.32 -5.71 -13.77
C GLU A 27 5.78 -5.62 -13.86
N PRO A 28 5.07 -6.71 -14.21
CA PRO A 28 3.60 -6.73 -14.13
C PRO A 28 3.09 -6.58 -12.70
N GLU A 29 1.91 -5.97 -12.59
CA GLU A 29 1.18 -5.80 -11.33
C GLU A 29 0.68 -7.13 -10.77
N ARG A 30 0.72 -7.25 -9.44
CA ARG A 30 0.32 -8.44 -8.70
C ARG A 30 -0.49 -8.04 -7.47
N GLN A 31 -1.37 -8.93 -7.03
CA GLN A 31 -2.11 -8.72 -5.80
C GLN A 31 -1.17 -8.86 -4.59
N VAL A 32 -1.31 -7.94 -3.64
CA VAL A 32 -0.63 -7.96 -2.34
C VAL A 32 -1.63 -8.36 -1.26
N LEU A 33 -1.22 -9.30 -0.40
CA LEU A 33 -2.00 -9.77 0.73
C LEU A 33 -1.59 -9.07 2.02
N LYS A 34 -0.28 -8.98 2.25
CA LYS A 34 0.30 -8.39 3.46
C LYS A 34 1.56 -7.59 3.14
N VAL A 35 1.86 -6.66 4.03
CA VAL A 35 3.13 -5.93 4.05
C VAL A 35 3.72 -5.99 5.44
N ARG A 36 5.04 -5.93 5.52
CA ARG A 36 5.76 -5.84 6.79
C ARG A 36 6.14 -4.40 7.06
N THR A 37 5.76 -3.90 8.24
CA THR A 37 6.12 -2.56 8.70
C THR A 37 7.04 -2.65 9.92
N TYR A 38 7.84 -1.61 10.11
CA TYR A 38 8.87 -1.57 11.15
C TYR A 38 8.61 -0.37 12.05
N ASP A 39 8.31 -0.64 13.32
CA ASP A 39 8.26 0.40 14.33
C ASP A 39 9.68 0.79 14.77
N ARG A 40 9.81 2.02 15.25
CA ARG A 40 11.11 2.54 15.71
C ARG A 40 11.65 1.69 16.87
N GLY A 41 12.64 0.85 16.58
CA GLY A 41 13.30 -0.02 17.55
C GLY A 41 12.94 -1.51 17.43
N ASP A 42 11.97 -1.87 16.57
CA ASP A 42 11.68 -3.26 16.22
C ASP A 42 12.37 -3.61 14.89
N THR A 43 13.36 -4.49 14.96
CA THR A 43 14.05 -5.01 13.78
C THR A 43 13.41 -6.28 13.22
N SER A 44 12.44 -6.87 13.92
CA SER A 44 11.76 -8.09 13.50
C SER A 44 10.61 -7.83 12.53
N GLY A 45 10.01 -6.64 12.59
CA GLY A 45 8.96 -6.17 11.69
C GLY A 45 7.63 -6.90 11.88
N THR A 46 6.53 -6.16 11.86
CA THR A 46 5.18 -6.69 12.06
C THR A 46 4.42 -6.78 10.75
N TRP A 47 3.79 -7.94 10.51
CA TRP A 47 2.95 -8.17 9.34
C TRP A 47 1.57 -7.53 9.50
N HIS A 48 1.14 -6.84 8.46
CA HIS A 48 -0.15 -6.19 8.36
C HIS A 48 -0.87 -6.68 7.11
N ASP A 49 -2.15 -7.03 7.24
CA ASP A 49 -3.00 -7.18 6.07
C ASP A 49 -3.13 -5.81 5.40
N VAL A 50 -3.24 -5.79 4.06
CA VAL A 50 -3.39 -4.55 3.29
C VAL A 50 -4.51 -4.69 2.26
N VAL A 51 -5.31 -3.64 2.12
CA VAL A 51 -6.40 -3.55 1.13
C VAL A 51 -6.38 -2.20 0.42
N ALA A 52 -6.89 -2.18 -0.81
CA ALA A 52 -7.24 -0.96 -1.51
C ALA A 52 -8.54 -0.40 -0.92
N TRP A 53 -8.53 0.85 -0.47
CA TRP A 53 -9.68 1.50 0.18
C TRP A 53 -10.32 2.53 -0.74
N ASN A 54 -11.65 2.61 -0.71
CA ASN A 54 -12.39 3.65 -1.41
C ASN A 54 -13.13 4.57 -0.42
N ASN A 55 -13.25 5.85 -0.76
CA ASN A 55 -13.99 6.85 0.00
C ASN A 55 -15.48 6.51 0.14
N ALA A 56 -16.02 5.67 -0.74
CA ALA A 56 -17.34 5.07 -0.61
C ALA A 56 -17.48 4.08 0.56
N GLY A 57 -16.39 3.78 1.29
CA GLY A 57 -16.36 2.86 2.43
C GLY A 57 -16.24 1.38 2.04
N THR A 58 -15.92 1.08 0.78
CA THR A 58 -15.66 -0.26 0.27
C THR A 58 -14.17 -0.50 0.11
N TRP A 59 -13.77 -1.77 0.06
CA TRP A 59 -12.38 -2.16 -0.16
C TRP A 59 -12.26 -3.34 -1.11
N ALA A 60 -11.08 -3.47 -1.72
CA ALA A 60 -10.69 -4.56 -2.61
C ALA A 60 -9.25 -5.00 -2.32
N SER A 61 -8.76 -5.97 -3.07
CA SER A 61 -7.35 -6.37 -3.01
C SER A 61 -6.42 -5.20 -3.32
N ALA A 62 -5.35 -5.03 -2.54
CA ALA A 62 -4.28 -4.10 -2.88
C ALA A 62 -3.46 -4.64 -4.06
N THR A 63 -2.91 -3.73 -4.86
CA THR A 63 -2.02 -4.03 -5.98
C THR A 63 -0.60 -3.64 -5.59
N GLY A 64 0.37 -4.45 -6.03
CA GLY A 64 1.78 -4.12 -5.90
C GLY A 64 2.54 -4.35 -7.19
N VAL A 65 3.60 -3.58 -7.36
CA VAL A 65 4.42 -3.59 -8.57
C VAL A 65 5.80 -3.02 -8.28
N LYS A 66 6.81 -3.59 -8.93
CA LYS A 66 8.17 -3.06 -8.88
C LYS A 66 8.25 -1.82 -9.78
N VAL A 67 8.74 -0.71 -9.25
CA VAL A 67 8.84 0.58 -9.92
C VAL A 67 10.25 1.13 -9.88
N GLU A 68 10.59 1.98 -10.85
CA GLU A 68 11.81 2.80 -10.74
C GLU A 68 11.69 3.78 -9.58
N ASP A 69 12.76 3.88 -8.80
CA ASP A 69 12.92 4.91 -7.79
C ASP A 69 14.27 5.62 -8.00
N SER A 70 14.21 6.95 -8.11
CA SER A 70 15.36 7.79 -8.44
C SER A 70 16.52 7.73 -7.42
N GLY A 71 16.25 7.23 -6.21
CA GLY A 71 17.24 7.09 -5.13
C GLY A 71 17.80 5.68 -4.91
N GLN A 72 16.98 4.63 -5.10
CA GLN A 72 17.35 3.24 -4.76
C GLN A 72 17.43 2.29 -5.96
N ALA A 73 17.45 2.81 -7.18
CA ALA A 73 17.32 2.09 -8.45
C ALA A 73 15.92 1.47 -8.66
N PHE A 74 15.30 0.87 -7.65
CA PHE A 74 13.91 0.45 -7.67
C PHE A 74 13.28 0.45 -6.27
N ALA A 75 11.95 0.42 -6.23
CA ALA A 75 11.16 0.13 -5.05
C ALA A 75 9.97 -0.76 -5.43
N TYR A 76 9.27 -1.28 -4.43
CA TYR A 76 7.98 -1.95 -4.59
C TYR A 76 6.88 -1.01 -4.14
N LEU A 77 6.08 -0.56 -5.10
CA LEU A 77 4.90 0.23 -4.87
C LEU A 77 3.75 -0.68 -4.46
N VAL A 78 3.07 -0.37 -3.36
CA VAL A 78 1.79 -0.99 -2.97
C VAL A 78 0.73 0.10 -2.93
N TYR A 79 -0.35 -0.09 -3.70
CA TYR A 79 -1.33 0.95 -3.97
C TYR A 79 -2.70 0.36 -4.33
N GLY A 80 -3.70 1.23 -4.44
CA GLY A 80 -5.03 0.89 -4.97
C GLY A 80 -6.14 1.71 -4.32
N GLY A 81 -7.32 1.69 -4.93
CA GLY A 81 -8.49 2.44 -4.46
C GLY A 81 -8.35 3.96 -4.65
N ASP A 82 -9.46 4.68 -4.57
CA ASP A 82 -9.47 6.15 -4.68
C ASP A 82 -9.03 6.86 -3.37
N ALA A 83 -8.97 6.13 -2.25
CA ALA A 83 -8.57 6.65 -0.95
C ALA A 83 -7.27 6.02 -0.43
N GLY A 84 -6.51 5.38 -1.32
CA GLY A 84 -5.24 4.73 -1.04
C GLY A 84 -5.41 3.37 -0.38
N VAL A 85 -4.38 2.91 0.31
CA VAL A 85 -4.39 1.61 0.99
C VAL A 85 -4.75 1.76 2.47
N ARG A 86 -5.29 0.69 3.05
CA ARG A 86 -5.54 0.59 4.49
C ARG A 86 -4.86 -0.64 5.05
N LEU A 87 -4.23 -0.47 6.21
CA LEU A 87 -3.47 -1.50 6.92
C LEU A 87 -4.14 -1.85 8.25
N ARG A 88 -3.99 -3.10 8.65
CA ARG A 88 -4.37 -3.60 9.99
C ARG A 88 -3.44 -4.72 10.42
N PRO A 89 -3.29 -5.00 11.72
CA PRO A 89 -2.53 -6.17 12.18
C PRO A 89 -3.06 -7.44 11.52
N ALA A 90 -2.16 -8.30 11.05
CA ALA A 90 -2.54 -9.51 10.33
C ALA A 90 -3.50 -10.39 11.15
N GLY A 91 -4.62 -10.80 10.54
CA GLY A 91 -5.62 -11.64 11.20
C GLY A 91 -6.49 -10.94 12.26
N SER A 92 -6.48 -9.60 12.30
CA SER A 92 -7.35 -8.82 13.19
C SER A 92 -8.80 -8.72 12.68
N ALA A 93 -9.65 -8.04 13.46
CA ALA A 93 -11.08 -7.83 13.20
C ALA A 93 -11.35 -7.07 11.88
N ASP A 94 -12.62 -6.94 11.52
CA ASP A 94 -13.09 -6.29 10.28
C ASP A 94 -12.51 -4.89 10.06
N TRP A 95 -12.42 -4.52 8.77
CA TRP A 95 -11.94 -3.20 8.37
C TRP A 95 -12.91 -2.10 8.80
N ALA A 96 -12.38 -1.08 9.48
CA ALA A 96 -13.16 0.11 9.81
C ALA A 96 -12.24 1.34 9.97
N ILE A 97 -12.73 2.50 9.50
CA ILE A 97 -12.01 3.77 9.62
C ILE A 97 -11.66 4.11 11.08
N ALA A 98 -12.59 3.86 11.99
CA ALA A 98 -12.43 4.16 13.42
C ALA A 98 -11.79 3.03 14.24
N ALA A 99 -11.40 1.91 13.62
CA ALA A 99 -10.82 0.79 14.37
C ALA A 99 -9.41 1.14 14.87
N PRO A 100 -9.11 0.92 16.17
CA PRO A 100 -7.78 1.16 16.70
C PRO A 100 -6.76 0.21 16.07
N GLY A 101 -5.58 0.74 15.76
CA GLY A 101 -4.50 -0.02 15.12
C GLY A 101 -4.67 -0.22 13.61
N GLN A 102 -5.74 0.31 13.01
CA GLN A 102 -5.85 0.42 11.56
C GLN A 102 -5.50 1.85 11.12
N TRP A 103 -4.82 1.98 10.00
CA TRP A 103 -4.49 3.30 9.43
C TRP A 103 -4.48 3.23 7.91
N GLY A 104 -4.63 4.39 7.28
CA GLY A 104 -4.56 4.53 5.83
C GLY A 104 -3.28 5.22 5.41
N GLU A 105 -2.83 4.88 4.20
CA GLU A 105 -1.71 5.52 3.51
C GLU A 105 -2.12 5.75 2.06
N SER A 106 -1.64 6.81 1.43
CA SER A 106 -1.92 7.02 -0.01
C SER A 106 -1.38 5.84 -0.85
N HIS A 107 -0.17 5.39 -0.51
CA HIS A 107 0.53 4.24 -1.06
C HIS A 107 1.69 3.88 -0.12
N LEU A 108 2.31 2.73 -0.34
CA LEU A 108 3.55 2.35 0.31
C LEU A 108 4.65 2.19 -0.73
N LEU A 109 5.86 2.62 -0.39
CA LEU A 109 7.08 2.29 -1.11
C LEU A 109 7.96 1.43 -0.20
N LEU A 110 8.10 0.16 -0.56
CA LEU A 110 8.89 -0.82 0.16
C LEU A 110 10.18 -1.11 -0.61
N THR A 111 11.29 -1.25 0.09
CA THR A 111 12.61 -1.42 -0.55
C THR A 111 12.91 -2.88 -0.86
N GLU A 112 12.34 -3.80 -0.08
CA GLU A 112 12.65 -5.22 -0.14
C GLU A 112 11.41 -6.06 -0.44
N ASP A 113 11.54 -7.03 -1.36
CA ASP A 113 10.45 -7.95 -1.73
C ASP A 113 10.02 -8.85 -0.55
N GLN A 114 10.95 -9.17 0.35
CA GLN A 114 10.68 -10.00 1.53
C GLN A 114 9.68 -9.37 2.51
N ASP A 115 9.44 -8.06 2.39
CA ASP A 115 8.48 -7.33 3.21
C ASP A 115 7.07 -7.34 2.58
N ILE A 116 6.86 -8.14 1.53
CA ILE A 116 5.59 -8.25 0.81
C ILE A 116 5.17 -9.71 0.74
N GLU A 117 3.93 -9.99 1.14
CA GLU A 117 3.28 -11.27 0.88
C GLU A 117 2.38 -11.10 -0.35
N TRP A 118 2.82 -11.64 -1.48
CA TRP A 118 2.05 -11.68 -2.73
C TRP A 118 1.01 -12.81 -2.74
N ALA A 119 -0.06 -12.65 -3.52
CA ALA A 119 -1.03 -13.73 -3.80
C ALA A 119 -0.50 -14.77 -4.81
#